data_AF-A0A2V9KRE1-F1
#
_entry.id   AF-A0A2V9KRE1-F1
#
_cell.length_a   1.000
_cell.length_b   1.000
_cell.length_c   1.000
_cell.angle_alpha   90.00
_cell.angle_beta   90.00
_cell.angle_gamma   90.00
#
_symmetry.space_group_name_H-M   'P 1'
#
loop_
_entity.id
_entity.type
_entity.pdbx_description
1 polymer ?
#
loop_
_entity_poly.entity_id
_entity_poly.type
_entity_poly.pdbx_seq_one_letter_code
_entity_poly.pdbx_strand_id
1 'polypeptide(L)'
;MAAGYHNREEGYGSLDWKYASLFPQIPGVATHEYPPVINLGSYGQFGDNYGGPNIKNVTARPDFTINDLFTWVRGKHTIKIGAEYRWLAENNRGNFGGYCSPAGNFSFASGETGLQGILSGSPIASFLLGQVDSGCATLFAVASDYPRAADYIPHVGN
;
A
#
# COMPACT_ATOMS: atom_id res chain seq x y z
N MET A 1 -20.95 -22.29 21.28
CA MET A 1 -19.59 -21.98 20.83
C MET A 1 -19.53 -21.89 19.30
N ALA A 2 -18.98 -20.81 18.79
CA ALA A 2 -18.66 -20.60 17.38
C ALA A 2 -17.18 -20.19 17.25
N ALA A 3 -16.52 -20.68 16.21
CA ALA A 3 -15.14 -20.31 15.89
C ALA A 3 -15.02 -20.03 14.39
N GLY A 4 -14.21 -19.04 14.05
CA GLY A 4 -13.96 -18.63 12.67
C GLY A 4 -12.52 -18.23 12.47
N TYR A 5 -11.98 -18.58 11.31
CA TYR A 5 -10.71 -18.07 10.81
C TYR A 5 -10.99 -17.36 9.49
N HIS A 6 -10.42 -16.17 9.34
CA HIS A 6 -10.39 -15.47 8.08
C HIS A 6 -8.96 -15.02 7.81
N ASN A 7 -8.59 -14.98 6.54
CA ASN A 7 -7.33 -14.41 6.13
C ASN A 7 -7.55 -13.67 4.82
N ARG A 8 -7.53 -12.34 4.90
CA ARG A 8 -7.66 -11.51 3.74
C ARG A 8 -6.30 -11.25 3.12
N GLU A 9 -6.14 -11.64 1.88
CA GLU A 9 -4.96 -11.33 1.07
C GLU A 9 -5.28 -10.14 0.15
N GLU A 10 -4.52 -9.06 0.26
CA GLU A 10 -4.64 -7.85 -0.56
C GLU A 10 -3.32 -7.62 -1.30
N GLY A 11 -3.34 -7.74 -2.63
CA GLY A 11 -2.21 -7.42 -3.49
C GLY A 11 -2.20 -5.95 -3.87
N TYR A 12 -1.17 -5.21 -3.46
CA TYR A 12 -0.94 -3.82 -3.87
C TYR A 12 0.26 -3.78 -4.80
N GLY A 13 0.05 -3.68 -6.11
CA GLY A 13 1.20 -3.52 -6.97
C GLY A 13 0.90 -3.21 -8.42
N SER A 14 1.95 -2.76 -9.07
CA SER A 14 1.97 -2.34 -10.46
C SER A 14 1.61 -3.49 -11.40
N LEU A 15 0.72 -3.21 -12.36
CA LEU A 15 0.35 -4.15 -13.42
C LEU A 15 1.40 -4.16 -14.54
N ASP A 16 2.11 -3.05 -14.70
CA ASP A 16 3.14 -2.78 -15.69
C ASP A 16 4.56 -3.17 -15.25
N TRP A 17 4.71 -3.83 -14.09
CA TRP A 17 5.99 -4.36 -13.59
C TRP A 17 6.76 -5.21 -14.62
N LYS A 18 6.05 -5.92 -15.51
CA LYS A 18 6.65 -6.72 -16.59
C LYS A 18 7.43 -5.90 -17.60
N TYR A 19 7.14 -4.61 -17.69
CA TYR A 19 7.75 -3.66 -18.61
C TYR A 19 8.81 -2.79 -17.93
N ALA A 20 9.18 -3.07 -16.68
CA ALA A 20 10.18 -2.28 -15.93
C ALA A 20 11.50 -2.12 -16.69
N SER A 21 11.96 -3.16 -17.37
CA SER A 21 13.19 -3.15 -18.16
C SER A 21 13.11 -2.35 -19.46
N LEU A 22 11.90 -1.98 -19.91
CA LEU A 22 11.70 -1.17 -21.10
C LEU A 22 11.81 0.33 -20.80
N PHE A 23 11.72 0.72 -19.53
CA PHE A 23 11.86 2.12 -19.10
C PHE A 23 13.31 2.44 -18.69
N PRO A 24 13.75 3.69 -18.85
CA PRO A 24 15.04 4.14 -18.35
C PRO A 24 15.16 3.91 -16.84
N GLN A 25 16.22 3.20 -16.43
CA GLN A 25 16.52 2.96 -15.02
C GLN A 25 17.35 4.12 -14.48
N ILE A 26 16.75 4.93 -13.62
CA ILE A 26 17.42 6.09 -13.02
C ILE A 26 18.23 5.61 -11.80
N PRO A 27 19.54 5.88 -11.71
CA PRO A 27 20.35 5.48 -10.57
C PRO A 27 19.95 6.26 -9.30
N GLY A 28 20.15 5.64 -8.13
CA GLY A 28 19.89 6.27 -6.82
C GLY A 28 18.50 6.07 -6.24
N VAL A 29 17.59 5.41 -6.98
CA VAL A 29 16.29 4.95 -6.46
C VAL A 29 16.42 3.60 -5.76
N ALA A 30 15.45 3.22 -4.94
CA ALA A 30 15.52 2.02 -4.11
C ALA A 30 15.36 0.71 -4.88
N THR A 31 14.66 0.73 -6.03
CA THR A 31 14.40 -0.47 -6.84
C THR A 31 14.15 -0.14 -8.31
N HIS A 32 14.37 -1.14 -9.16
CA HIS A 32 14.03 -1.11 -10.59
C HIS A 32 13.14 -2.31 -10.99
N GLU A 33 12.50 -2.97 -10.02
CA GLU A 33 11.63 -4.14 -10.27
C GLU A 33 10.31 -3.80 -10.99
N TYR A 34 9.90 -2.54 -10.98
CA TYR A 34 8.72 -1.99 -11.63
C TYR A 34 9.04 -0.58 -12.16
N PRO A 35 8.30 -0.06 -13.17
CA PRO A 35 8.62 1.23 -13.76
C PRO A 35 8.45 2.39 -12.76
N PRO A 36 9.23 3.48 -12.92
CA PRO A 36 9.04 4.71 -12.14
C PRO A 36 7.75 5.41 -12.54
N VAL A 37 7.28 6.31 -11.67
CA VAL A 37 6.22 7.24 -12.01
C VAL A 37 6.79 8.42 -12.79
N ILE A 38 6.20 8.70 -13.95
CA ILE A 38 6.57 9.83 -14.80
C ILE A 38 5.38 10.77 -14.93
N ASN A 39 5.54 12.00 -14.46
CA ASN A 39 4.55 13.08 -14.60
C ASN A 39 4.98 14.04 -15.69
N LEU A 40 4.10 14.30 -16.65
CA LEU A 40 4.38 15.16 -17.80
C LEU A 40 3.51 16.43 -17.74
N GLY A 41 3.47 17.13 -16.61
CA GLY A 41 2.71 18.36 -16.44
C GLY A 41 1.22 18.19 -16.78
N SER A 42 0.77 18.76 -17.90
CA SER A 42 -0.62 18.72 -18.37
C SER A 42 -1.07 17.38 -18.99
N TYR A 43 -0.16 16.41 -19.14
CA TYR A 43 -0.49 15.08 -19.67
C TYR A 43 -0.75 14.07 -18.56
N GLY A 44 -1.35 12.93 -18.92
CA GLY A 44 -1.55 11.81 -18.00
C GLY A 44 -0.23 11.25 -17.46
N GLN A 45 -0.25 10.80 -16.21
CA GLN A 45 0.86 10.13 -15.55
C GLN A 45 1.13 8.75 -16.17
N PHE A 46 2.41 8.38 -16.27
CA PHE A 46 2.83 6.99 -16.50
C PHE A 46 3.32 6.33 -15.22
N GLY A 47 3.18 5.00 -15.14
CA GLY A 47 3.52 4.22 -13.97
C GLY A 47 2.58 4.50 -12.79
N ASP A 48 2.76 3.75 -11.71
CA ASP A 48 1.99 3.93 -10.49
C ASP A 48 2.88 4.05 -9.24
N ASN A 49 2.28 4.63 -8.21
CA ASN A 49 2.94 4.88 -6.94
C ASN A 49 2.85 3.65 -6.00
N TYR A 50 2.22 2.55 -6.45
CA TYR A 50 1.99 1.37 -5.63
C TYR A 50 3.20 0.44 -5.74
N GLY A 51 4.18 0.72 -4.88
CA GLY A 51 5.48 0.10 -4.90
C GLY A 51 5.45 -1.41 -4.65
N GLY A 52 5.53 -2.16 -5.74
CA GLY A 52 5.80 -3.60 -5.74
C GLY A 52 5.24 -4.29 -6.98
N PRO A 53 5.84 -5.37 -7.47
CA PRO A 53 5.15 -6.27 -8.39
C PRO A 53 3.93 -6.83 -7.68
N ASN A 54 2.74 -6.72 -8.28
CA ASN A 54 1.46 -7.15 -7.69
C ASN A 54 1.53 -8.54 -7.01
N ILE A 55 2.28 -9.48 -7.60
CA ILE A 55 2.47 -10.84 -7.08
C ILE A 55 3.40 -10.96 -5.87
N LYS A 56 4.33 -10.03 -5.66
CA LYS A 56 5.30 -10.05 -4.55
C LYS A 56 4.85 -9.18 -3.37
N ASN A 57 3.90 -8.28 -3.60
CA ASN A 57 3.49 -7.27 -2.63
C ASN A 57 2.09 -7.52 -2.07
N VAL A 58 1.91 -8.75 -1.56
CA VAL A 58 0.67 -9.19 -0.95
C VAL A 58 0.74 -8.98 0.56
N THR A 59 -0.26 -8.27 1.07
CA THR A 59 -0.50 -8.08 2.50
C THR A 59 -1.58 -9.03 2.97
N ALA A 60 -1.31 -9.73 4.06
CA ALA A 60 -2.25 -10.68 4.64
C ALA A 60 -2.81 -10.15 5.96
N ARG A 61 -4.09 -10.38 6.23
CA ARG A 61 -4.71 -10.09 7.52
C ARG A 61 -5.37 -11.34 8.08
N PRO A 62 -4.58 -12.25 8.68
CA PRO A 62 -5.14 -13.41 9.34
C PRO A 62 -5.79 -13.00 10.67
N ASP A 63 -7.03 -13.40 10.84
CA ASP A 63 -7.82 -13.21 12.04
C ASP A 63 -8.49 -14.51 12.48
N PHE A 64 -8.57 -14.69 13.79
CA PHE A 64 -9.19 -15.85 14.40
C PHE A 64 -10.09 -15.39 15.55
N THR A 65 -11.34 -15.84 15.55
CA THR A 65 -12.31 -15.48 16.59
C THR A 65 -12.97 -16.74 17.15
N ILE A 66 -13.05 -16.84 18.47
CA ILE A 66 -13.89 -17.83 19.17
C ILE A 66 -14.86 -17.06 20.06
N ASN A 67 -16.14 -17.44 20.03
CA ASN A 67 -17.17 -16.89 20.90
C ASN A 67 -18.01 -18.01 21.52
N ASP A 68 -18.38 -17.85 22.79
CA ASP A 68 -19.36 -18.71 23.44
C ASP A 68 -20.32 -17.93 24.33
N LEU A 69 -21.58 -18.38 24.37
CA LEU A 69 -22.65 -17.78 25.16
C LEU A 69 -23.48 -18.88 25.82
N PHE A 70 -23.52 -18.85 27.14
CA PHE A 70 -24.34 -19.69 27.98
C PHE A 70 -25.56 -18.91 28.46
N THR A 71 -26.75 -19.49 28.28
CA THR A 71 -28.01 -18.93 28.80
C THR A 71 -28.62 -19.90 29.80
N TRP A 72 -28.89 -19.42 31.01
CA TRP A 72 -29.54 -20.17 32.07
C TRP A 72 -30.88 -19.55 32.42
N VAL A 73 -31.94 -20.35 32.31
CA VAL A 73 -33.30 -19.94 32.67
C VAL A 73 -33.75 -20.75 33.88
N ARG A 74 -34.07 -20.06 34.98
CA ARG A 74 -34.63 -20.68 36.19
C ARG A 74 -35.78 -19.83 36.75
N GLY A 75 -36.99 -20.37 36.67
CA GLY A 75 -38.20 -19.65 37.10
C GLY A 75 -38.42 -18.39 36.24
N LYS A 76 -38.48 -17.22 36.89
CA LYS A 76 -38.62 -15.91 36.23
C LYS A 76 -37.28 -15.24 35.89
N HIS A 77 -36.15 -15.89 36.18
CA HIS A 77 -34.82 -15.33 35.95
C HIS A 77 -34.19 -15.93 34.69
N THR A 78 -33.67 -15.06 33.83
CA THR A 78 -32.77 -15.41 32.73
C THR A 78 -31.41 -14.82 33.06
N ILE A 79 -30.35 -15.60 32.90
CA ILE A 79 -28.97 -15.15 33.06
C ILE A 79 -28.23 -15.54 31.79
N LYS A 80 -27.51 -14.60 31.19
CA LYS A 80 -26.68 -14.81 30.01
C LYS A 80 -25.23 -14.48 30.36
N ILE A 81 -24.33 -15.42 30.14
CA ILE A 81 -22.90 -15.26 30.39
C ILE A 81 -22.16 -15.74 29.15
N GLY A 82 -21.19 -14.97 28.67
CA GLY A 82 -20.41 -15.36 27.50
C GLY A 82 -19.05 -14.71 27.47
N ALA A 83 -18.22 -15.14 26.53
CA ALA A 83 -16.93 -14.54 26.25
C ALA A 83 -16.57 -14.68 24.77
N GLU A 84 -15.84 -13.68 24.27
CA GLU A 84 -15.20 -13.69 22.97
C GLU A 84 -13.68 -13.58 23.14
N TYR A 85 -12.96 -14.35 22.34
CA TYR A 85 -11.54 -14.18 22.10
C TYR A 85 -11.31 -13.88 20.62
N ARG A 86 -10.54 -12.84 20.34
CA ARG A 86 -10.12 -12.50 18.98
C ARG A 86 -8.60 -12.38 18.92
N TRP A 87 -7.97 -13.08 18.00
CA TRP A 87 -6.59 -12.88 17.60
C TRP A 87 -6.58 -12.17 16.25
N LEU A 88 -5.82 -11.08 16.18
CA LEU A 88 -5.69 -10.22 15.01
C LEU A 88 -4.23 -10.16 14.61
N ALA A 89 -3.97 -10.31 13.33
CA ALA A 89 -2.65 -10.17 12.76
C ALA A 89 -2.73 -9.46 11.41
N GLU A 90 -1.66 -8.75 11.10
CA GLU A 90 -1.49 -8.12 9.80
C GLU A 90 -0.03 -8.33 9.36
N ASN A 91 0.14 -8.66 8.09
CA ASN A 91 1.41 -8.95 7.46
C ASN A 91 1.60 -7.94 6.35
N ASN A 92 1.97 -6.71 6.70
CA ASN A 92 2.22 -5.68 5.72
C ASN A 92 3.55 -5.93 5.03
N ARG A 93 3.51 -5.93 3.71
CA ARG A 93 4.69 -6.04 2.85
C ARG A 93 4.60 -4.92 1.83
N GLY A 94 5.68 -4.16 1.65
CA GLY A 94 5.80 -3.17 0.58
C GLY A 94 5.72 -1.72 0.98
N ASN A 95 5.39 -0.88 -0.02
CA ASN A 95 5.26 0.57 0.07
C ASN A 95 4.03 1.01 0.90
N PHE A 96 3.94 0.60 2.16
CA PHE A 96 2.92 1.10 3.08
C PHE A 96 3.31 2.51 3.53
N GLY A 97 2.71 3.51 2.88
CA GLY A 97 2.79 4.92 3.31
C GLY A 97 3.94 5.74 2.73
N GLY A 98 4.61 5.28 1.67
CA GLY A 98 5.58 6.12 0.95
C GLY A 98 4.89 7.25 0.19
N TYR A 99 5.36 8.48 0.37
CA TYR A 99 4.92 9.64 -0.41
C TYR A 99 5.32 9.51 -1.89
N CYS A 100 6.47 8.88 -2.15
CA CYS A 100 7.00 8.63 -3.48
C CYS A 100 7.22 7.13 -3.72
N SER A 101 7.20 6.72 -4.98
CA SER A 101 7.47 5.34 -5.35
C SER A 101 8.93 5.00 -5.03
N PRO A 102 9.24 3.78 -4.54
CA PRO A 102 10.62 3.33 -4.39
C PRO A 102 11.38 3.23 -5.72
N ALA A 103 10.67 3.10 -6.85
CA ALA A 103 11.24 3.19 -8.20
C ALA A 103 11.47 4.65 -8.66
N GLY A 104 10.96 5.62 -7.89
CA GLY A 104 11.07 7.05 -8.14
C GLY A 104 9.81 7.65 -8.76
N ASN A 105 9.57 8.92 -8.42
CA ASN A 105 8.59 9.81 -9.01
C ASN A 105 9.36 10.95 -9.67
N PHE A 106 9.24 11.10 -10.99
CA PHE A 106 9.92 12.14 -11.74
C PHE A 106 8.92 12.99 -12.49
N SER A 107 9.03 14.30 -12.34
CA SER A 107 8.17 15.28 -12.97
C SER A 107 8.96 16.04 -14.03
N PHE A 108 8.30 16.25 -15.16
CA PHE A 108 8.82 17.01 -16.28
C PHE A 108 7.83 18.15 -16.56
N ALA A 109 8.34 19.37 -16.55
CA ALA A 109 7.59 20.58 -16.83
C ALA A 109 8.02 21.20 -18.16
N SER A 110 7.20 22.11 -18.69
CA SER A 110 7.53 22.84 -19.92
C SER A 110 8.69 23.82 -19.75
N GLY A 111 8.98 24.25 -18.51
CA GLY A 111 9.98 25.28 -18.21
C GLY A 111 11.39 24.96 -18.71
N GLU A 112 11.82 23.70 -18.62
CA GLU A 112 13.19 23.27 -18.97
C GLU A 112 13.52 23.45 -20.46
N THR A 113 12.50 23.38 -21.32
CA THR A 113 12.61 23.60 -22.77
C THR A 113 12.00 24.94 -23.21
N GLY A 114 11.56 25.75 -22.26
CA GLY A 114 10.93 27.05 -22.50
C GLY A 114 11.94 28.21 -22.56
N LEU A 115 11.50 29.33 -23.14
CA LEU A 115 12.24 30.58 -23.06
C LEU A 115 12.13 31.18 -21.65
N GLN A 116 13.25 31.64 -21.11
CA GLN A 116 13.30 32.24 -19.78
C GLN A 116 12.36 33.46 -19.69
N GLY A 117 11.47 33.46 -18.69
CA GLY A 117 10.50 34.54 -18.47
C GLY A 117 9.23 34.47 -19.33
N ILE A 118 9.09 33.46 -20.19
CA ILE A 118 7.89 33.24 -21.02
C ILE A 118 7.34 31.84 -20.73
N LEU A 119 6.05 31.74 -20.41
CA LEU A 119 5.38 30.45 -20.28
C LEU A 119 5.34 29.74 -21.65
N SER A 120 6.32 28.88 -21.89
CA SER A 120 6.57 28.19 -23.17
C SER A 120 7.27 26.85 -22.90
N GLY A 121 7.58 26.11 -23.97
CA GLY A 121 8.23 24.79 -23.90
C GLY A 121 7.24 23.62 -23.85
N SER A 122 7.76 22.41 -23.63
CA SER A 122 6.96 21.18 -23.63
C SER A 122 7.47 20.18 -22.59
N PRO A 123 6.62 19.65 -21.69
CA PRO A 123 7.04 18.64 -20.73
C PRO A 123 7.46 17.32 -21.41
N ILE A 124 6.92 17.03 -22.59
CA ILE A 124 7.35 15.87 -23.41
C ILE A 124 8.76 16.11 -23.95
N ALA A 125 9.08 17.31 -24.41
CA ALA A 125 10.42 17.63 -24.88
C ALA A 125 11.43 17.55 -23.72
N SER A 126 11.08 18.09 -22.55
CA SER A 126 11.89 17.97 -21.33
C SER A 126 12.14 16.50 -20.96
N PHE A 127 11.12 15.63 -21.07
CA PHE A 127 11.26 14.19 -20.87
C PHE A 127 12.20 13.52 -21.87
N LEU A 128 12.03 13.78 -23.17
CA LEU A 128 12.88 13.19 -24.22
C LEU A 128 14.34 13.64 -24.11
N LEU A 129 14.58 14.85 -23.61
CA LEU A 129 15.92 15.39 -23.36
C LEU A 129 16.49 15.00 -21.99
N GLY A 130 15.69 14.38 -21.12
CA GLY A 130 16.10 14.00 -19.76
C GLY A 130 16.22 15.18 -18.78
N GLN A 131 15.58 16.31 -19.08
CA GLN A 131 15.53 17.48 -18.20
C GLN A 131 14.42 17.34 -17.15
N VAL A 132 14.76 16.76 -16.01
CA VAL A 132 13.85 16.57 -14.87
C VAL A 132 13.63 17.90 -14.16
N ASP A 133 12.36 18.27 -13.95
CA ASP A 133 11.96 19.44 -13.17
C ASP A 133 12.04 19.14 -11.67
N SER A 134 11.55 17.98 -11.25
CA SER A 134 11.63 17.53 -9.86
C SER A 134 11.59 16.01 -9.76
N GLY A 135 12.17 15.46 -8.70
CA GLY A 135 12.24 14.02 -8.48
C GLY A 135 12.29 13.64 -7.01
N CYS A 136 11.69 12.52 -6.67
CA CYS A 136 11.77 11.93 -5.33
C CYS A 136 11.73 10.40 -5.39
N ALA A 137 12.30 9.75 -4.39
CA ALA A 137 12.19 8.31 -4.20
C ALA A 137 12.13 8.01 -2.71
N THR A 138 11.31 7.03 -2.31
CA THR A 138 11.24 6.59 -0.93
C THR A 138 12.14 5.38 -0.73
N LEU A 139 13.05 5.48 0.24
CA LEU A 139 13.93 4.39 0.66
C LEU A 139 13.49 3.93 2.05
N PHE A 140 13.11 2.66 2.14
CA PHE A 140 12.67 2.07 3.41
C PHE A 140 13.83 1.39 4.12
N ALA A 141 14.06 1.75 5.39
CA ALA A 141 14.92 0.97 6.27
C ALA A 141 14.25 -0.36 6.68
N VAL A 142 12.92 -0.35 6.79
CA VAL A 142 12.09 -1.52 7.07
C VAL A 142 10.92 -1.51 6.08
N ALA A 143 10.88 -2.50 5.19
CA ALA A 143 9.90 -2.58 4.11
C ALA A 143 8.67 -3.44 4.45
N SER A 144 8.61 -4.02 5.65
CA SER A 144 7.54 -4.91 6.09
C SER A 144 7.33 -4.80 7.60
N ASP A 145 6.08 -4.82 8.04
CA ASP A 145 5.71 -4.91 9.45
C ASP A 145 4.70 -6.05 9.69
N TYR A 146 4.69 -6.54 10.93
CA TYR A 146 3.91 -7.71 11.32
C TYR A 146 3.20 -7.50 12.67
N PRO A 147 2.31 -6.50 12.79
CA PRO A 147 1.63 -6.24 14.05
C PRO A 147 0.70 -7.41 14.41
N ARG A 148 0.58 -7.64 15.72
CA ARG A 148 -0.23 -8.71 16.32
C ARG A 148 -1.00 -8.11 17.49
N ALA A 149 -2.26 -8.49 17.62
CA ALA A 149 -3.11 -8.08 18.73
C ALA A 149 -4.01 -9.24 19.15
N ALA A 150 -4.46 -9.19 20.40
CA ALA A 150 -5.46 -10.09 20.92
C ALA A 150 -6.46 -9.30 21.76
N ASP A 151 -7.73 -9.69 21.68
CA ASP A 151 -8.82 -9.09 22.44
C ASP A 151 -9.61 -10.16 23.19
N TYR A 152 -10.06 -9.80 24.38
CA TYR A 152 -10.78 -10.66 25.31
C TYR A 152 -11.99 -9.92 25.84
N ILE A 153 -13.18 -10.36 25.43
CA ILE A 153 -14.42 -9.62 25.68
C ILE A 153 -15.37 -10.48 26.51
N PRO A 154 -15.51 -10.22 27.83
CA PRO A 154 -16.52 -10.87 28.64
C PRO A 154 -17.90 -10.24 28.42
N HIS A 155 -18.95 -11.06 28.51
CA HIS A 155 -20.35 -10.64 28.38
C HIS A 155 -21.17 -11.15 29.56
N VAL A 156 -22.00 -10.29 30.13
CA VAL A 156 -22.99 -10.66 31.15
C VAL A 156 -24.29 -9.89 30.91
N GLY A 157 -25.42 -10.58 31.01
CA GLY A 157 -26.75 -10.00 30.86
C GLY A 157 -27.82 -10.77 31.65
N ASN A 158 -28.98 -10.16 31.83
CA ASN A 158 -30.16 -10.67 32.53
C ASN A 158 -31.42 -10.60 31.66
#